data_AF-A0A2N7Z132-F1
#
_entry.id   AF-A0A2N7Z132-F1
#
_cell.length_a   1.000
_cell.length_b   1.000
_cell.length_c   1.000
_cell.angle_alpha   90.00
_cell.angle_beta   90.00
_cell.angle_gamma   90.00
#
_symmetry.space_group_name_H-M   'P 1'
#
loop_
_entity.id
_entity.type
_entity.pdbx_description
1 polymer ?
#
loop_
_entity_poly.entity_id
_entity_poly.type
_entity_poly.pdbx_seq_one_letter_code
_entity_poly.pdbx_strand_id
1 'polypeptide(L)'
;MPYSDGRYDYYLELARAPCTQTSFAGSDMRFSSEYEVLESELVKAQSIHAGSQPDWHKVLETSENLLRHQSKDLRVAVWLTWALHQRESYPGLLAGLGLLRYLCEHQWSVLYPEKPRTRGAAFGWLVLRLEPLFTQGLALQNQQPLFRALLEHLVHLDELWAEHLGDDAPLLLPVRRQLAQRLERAVQDDTPVAGLSGVIEQVKQASSQLRKSEAAVESEKDAHKVLRALQEQARPLCAWWLRQNATDLRALRLSRTLAWLALASYPNANNEQVTALRGPAPDKLKRYQERFAQGHHADLVLELEASLAGAMFWFDGLRMLWECLEVLQADLAMTELEVTFALLLQRLPDLPEFRFHDGAPFADAATRDWISQQVVRHLHRSELPAAVIDTNAEPWATALQALTPRLRQDGLKSAIRELKQGMQAARSDRARFHWRLAQARLCIQAGKHELAKIQLEQLDHELQRMGLERWEPELALEVTQLLHRCCDLLPQNHAVRERKEDTHRRLCLFDLEAVLE
;
A
#
# COMPACT_ATOMS: atom_id res chain seq x y z
N MET A 1 -24.58 -42.94 -3.50
CA MET A 1 -25.30 -41.67 -3.31
C MET A 1 -25.00 -41.12 -1.93
N PRO A 2 -23.97 -40.27 -1.72
CA PRO A 2 -23.65 -39.86 -0.36
C PRO A 2 -23.45 -38.34 -0.20
N TYR A 3 -24.47 -37.55 -0.51
CA TYR A 3 -24.77 -36.26 0.14
C TYR A 3 -26.20 -35.87 -0.27
N SER A 4 -27.19 -36.08 0.61
CA SER A 4 -28.56 -35.59 0.38
C SER A 4 -28.74 -34.31 1.17
N ASP A 5 -28.63 -33.20 0.44
CA ASP A 5 -29.03 -31.87 0.87
C ASP A 5 -30.17 -31.46 -0.06
N GLY A 6 -31.29 -30.99 0.49
CA GLY A 6 -32.46 -30.60 -0.30
C GLY A 6 -32.15 -29.57 -1.39
N ARG A 7 -31.04 -28.84 -1.25
CA ARG A 7 -30.53 -27.92 -2.27
C ARG A 7 -29.87 -28.62 -3.45
N TYR A 8 -29.08 -29.65 -3.19
CA TYR A 8 -28.48 -30.46 -4.26
C TYR A 8 -29.59 -31.05 -5.14
N ASP A 9 -30.64 -31.59 -4.50
CA ASP A 9 -31.80 -32.14 -5.18
C ASP A 9 -32.54 -31.06 -6.00
N TYR A 10 -32.70 -29.84 -5.45
CA TYR A 10 -33.31 -28.71 -6.16
C TYR A 10 -32.56 -28.33 -7.45
N TYR A 11 -31.24 -28.16 -7.40
CA TYR A 11 -30.46 -27.79 -8.59
C TYR A 11 -30.32 -28.94 -9.58
N LEU A 12 -30.37 -30.19 -9.11
CA LEU A 12 -30.44 -31.35 -9.98
C LEU A 12 -31.78 -31.41 -10.73
N GLU A 13 -32.89 -31.11 -10.06
CA GLU A 13 -34.21 -30.97 -10.72
C GLU A 13 -34.24 -29.78 -11.68
N LEU A 14 -33.61 -28.66 -11.34
CA LEU A 14 -33.43 -27.53 -12.27
C LEU A 14 -32.65 -27.96 -13.53
N ALA A 15 -31.65 -28.84 -13.40
CA ALA A 15 -30.89 -29.37 -14.53
C ALA A 15 -31.73 -30.31 -15.41
N ARG A 16 -32.63 -31.09 -14.80
CA ARG A 16 -33.49 -32.08 -15.46
C ARG A 16 -34.71 -31.50 -16.15
N ALA A 17 -35.28 -30.44 -15.59
CA ALA A 17 -36.51 -29.86 -16.11
C ALA A 17 -36.26 -29.11 -17.43
N PRO A 18 -37.04 -29.37 -18.49
CA PRO A 18 -36.94 -28.61 -19.73
C PRO A 18 -37.39 -27.15 -19.52
N CYS A 19 -36.82 -26.20 -20.27
CA CYS A 19 -37.24 -24.79 -20.18
C CYS A 19 -38.70 -24.58 -20.61
N THR A 20 -39.15 -25.33 -21.61
CA THR A 20 -40.53 -25.29 -22.14
C THR A 20 -41.01 -26.71 -22.47
N GLN A 21 -42.32 -26.89 -22.71
CA GLN A 21 -42.88 -28.19 -23.09
C GLN A 21 -42.34 -28.72 -24.43
N THR A 22 -41.84 -27.84 -25.30
CA THR A 22 -41.41 -28.18 -26.67
C THR A 22 -39.90 -28.09 -26.89
N SER A 23 -39.16 -27.43 -25.99
CA SER A 23 -37.71 -27.29 -26.06
C SER A 23 -37.08 -27.43 -24.68
N PHE A 24 -36.15 -28.40 -24.57
CA PHE A 24 -35.36 -28.60 -23.35
C PHE A 24 -34.46 -27.39 -23.07
N ALA A 25 -33.70 -26.96 -24.08
CA ALA A 25 -32.68 -25.94 -23.94
C ALA A 25 -33.18 -24.51 -24.13
N GLY A 26 -34.40 -24.31 -24.61
CA GLY A 26 -34.93 -22.97 -24.89
C GLY A 26 -34.21 -22.27 -26.05
N SER A 27 -33.75 -21.04 -25.84
CA SER A 27 -33.09 -20.20 -26.87
C SER A 27 -31.79 -19.56 -26.37
N ASP A 28 -30.88 -19.14 -27.27
CA ASP A 28 -29.62 -18.46 -26.88
C ASP A 28 -29.91 -17.09 -26.26
N MET A 29 -29.41 -16.87 -25.05
CA MET A 29 -29.64 -15.66 -24.27
C MET A 29 -28.52 -14.63 -24.36
N ARG A 30 -27.49 -14.81 -25.20
CA ARG A 30 -26.32 -13.90 -25.24
C ARG A 30 -26.68 -12.41 -25.35
N PHE A 31 -27.76 -12.10 -26.06
CA PHE A 31 -28.21 -10.73 -26.34
C PHE A 31 -29.50 -10.37 -25.61
N SER A 32 -29.90 -11.13 -24.58
CA SER A 32 -31.06 -10.77 -23.76
C SER A 32 -30.67 -9.77 -22.67
N SER A 33 -31.64 -8.94 -22.27
CA SER A 33 -31.47 -7.98 -21.18
C SER A 33 -31.07 -8.64 -19.86
N GLU A 34 -31.62 -9.82 -19.59
CA GLU A 34 -31.36 -10.60 -18.39
C GLU A 34 -29.91 -11.12 -18.35
N TYR A 35 -29.37 -11.51 -19.51
CA TYR A 35 -27.97 -11.90 -19.63
C TYR A 35 -27.04 -10.70 -19.45
N GLU A 36 -27.38 -9.55 -20.02
CA GLU A 36 -26.61 -8.31 -19.83
C GLU A 36 -26.60 -7.87 -18.36
N VAL A 37 -27.72 -8.02 -17.65
CA VAL A 37 -27.79 -7.75 -16.21
C VAL A 37 -26.83 -8.67 -15.45
N LEU A 38 -26.82 -9.97 -15.75
CA LEU A 38 -25.87 -10.91 -15.14
C LEU A 38 -24.41 -10.56 -15.45
N GLU A 39 -24.10 -10.27 -16.72
CA GLU A 39 -22.76 -9.89 -17.17
C GLU A 39 -22.29 -8.62 -16.44
N SER A 40 -23.17 -7.62 -16.30
CA SER A 40 -22.87 -6.37 -15.59
C SER A 40 -22.58 -6.57 -14.09
N GLU A 41 -23.30 -7.46 -13.41
CA GLU A 41 -23.05 -7.78 -12.01
C GLU A 41 -21.70 -8.50 -11.83
N LEU A 42 -21.35 -9.40 -12.74
CA LEU A 42 -20.09 -10.15 -12.68
C LEU A 42 -18.87 -9.27 -12.98
N VAL A 43 -19.01 -8.27 -13.85
CA VAL A 43 -17.93 -7.29 -14.13
C VAL A 43 -17.58 -6.48 -12.88
N LYS A 44 -18.53 -6.25 -11.95
CA LYS A 44 -18.23 -5.59 -10.66
C LYS A 44 -17.20 -6.36 -9.85
N ALA A 45 -17.12 -7.68 -9.99
CA ALA A 45 -16.14 -8.53 -9.29
C ALA A 45 -14.70 -8.26 -9.74
N GLN A 46 -14.53 -7.76 -10.96
CA GLN A 46 -13.25 -7.49 -11.60
C GLN A 46 -12.91 -6.00 -11.64
N SER A 47 -13.85 -5.14 -11.27
CA SER A 47 -13.69 -3.70 -11.33
C SER A 47 -13.01 -3.19 -10.05
N ILE A 48 -11.82 -2.61 -10.23
CA ILE A 48 -11.08 -1.89 -9.18
C ILE A 48 -11.83 -0.60 -8.77
N HIS A 49 -12.74 -0.10 -9.63
CA HIS A 49 -13.43 1.17 -9.49
C HIS A 49 -14.94 1.02 -9.18
N ALA A 50 -15.48 -0.19 -9.12
CA ALA A 50 -16.87 -0.40 -8.73
C ALA A 50 -17.00 -0.28 -7.21
N GLY A 51 -17.70 0.75 -6.72
CA GLY A 51 -17.92 0.99 -5.29
C GLY A 51 -18.77 -0.07 -4.56
N SER A 52 -19.12 -1.17 -5.21
CA SER A 52 -19.93 -2.26 -4.65
C SER A 52 -19.45 -3.61 -5.15
N GLN A 53 -19.29 -4.57 -4.24
CA GLN A 53 -19.11 -5.98 -4.57
C GLN A 53 -20.31 -6.52 -5.39
N PRO A 54 -20.13 -7.59 -6.20
CA PRO A 54 -21.24 -8.23 -6.91
C PRO A 54 -22.34 -8.65 -5.94
N ASP A 55 -23.59 -8.39 -6.32
CA ASP A 55 -24.74 -8.97 -5.62
C ASP A 55 -24.92 -10.43 -6.04
N TRP A 56 -24.28 -11.34 -5.31
CA TRP A 56 -24.37 -12.78 -5.56
C TRP A 56 -25.77 -13.35 -5.36
N HIS A 57 -26.64 -12.67 -4.60
CA HIS A 57 -28.04 -13.09 -4.47
C HIS A 57 -28.80 -12.82 -5.77
N LYS A 58 -28.64 -11.62 -6.33
CA LYS A 58 -29.22 -11.24 -7.62
C LYS A 58 -28.70 -12.12 -8.76
N VAL A 59 -27.40 -12.43 -8.77
CA VAL A 59 -26.81 -13.36 -9.76
C VAL A 59 -27.44 -14.75 -9.66
N LEU A 60 -27.64 -15.25 -8.45
CA LEU A 60 -28.27 -16.56 -8.21
C LEU A 60 -29.73 -16.56 -8.70
N GLU A 61 -30.57 -15.62 -8.26
CA GLU A 61 -31.99 -15.57 -8.65
C GLU A 61 -32.18 -15.39 -10.16
N THR A 62 -31.42 -14.50 -10.77
CA THR A 62 -31.52 -14.23 -12.22
C THR A 62 -31.06 -15.45 -13.03
N SER A 63 -29.98 -16.11 -12.60
CA SER A 63 -29.49 -17.31 -13.28
C SER A 63 -30.47 -18.49 -13.15
N GLU A 64 -31.09 -18.68 -11.99
CA GLU A 64 -32.13 -19.69 -11.81
C GLU A 64 -33.33 -19.45 -12.72
N ASN A 65 -33.81 -18.21 -12.77
CA ASN A 65 -34.95 -17.84 -13.61
C ASN A 65 -34.67 -18.12 -15.09
N LEU A 66 -33.47 -17.75 -15.56
CA LEU A 66 -33.03 -18.03 -16.94
C LEU A 66 -32.95 -19.53 -17.22
N LEU A 67 -32.27 -20.30 -16.37
CA LEU A 67 -32.10 -21.74 -16.55
C LEU A 67 -33.42 -22.51 -16.44
N ARG A 68 -34.38 -22.01 -15.66
CA ARG A 68 -35.69 -22.64 -15.49
C ARG A 68 -36.62 -22.37 -16.66
N HIS A 69 -36.65 -21.15 -17.18
CA HIS A 69 -37.74 -20.71 -18.05
C HIS A 69 -37.31 -20.34 -19.47
N GLN A 70 -36.04 -20.03 -19.71
CA GLN A 70 -35.62 -19.38 -20.96
C GLN A 70 -34.52 -20.12 -21.71
N SER A 71 -33.46 -20.55 -21.03
CA SER A 71 -32.29 -21.12 -21.70
C SER A 71 -31.45 -22.03 -20.81
N LYS A 72 -31.08 -23.21 -21.32
CA LYS A 72 -30.02 -24.05 -20.73
C LYS A 72 -28.66 -23.60 -21.25
N ASP A 73 -28.22 -22.45 -20.76
CA ASP A 73 -26.95 -21.83 -21.15
C ASP A 73 -25.85 -22.16 -20.14
N LEU A 74 -24.77 -22.77 -20.62
CA LEU A 74 -23.60 -23.15 -19.82
C LEU A 74 -22.87 -21.94 -19.22
N ARG A 75 -22.92 -20.76 -19.86
CA ARG A 75 -22.35 -19.52 -19.30
C ARG A 75 -23.10 -19.15 -18.03
N VAL A 76 -24.43 -19.18 -18.07
CA VAL A 76 -25.30 -18.90 -16.94
C VAL A 76 -25.18 -19.99 -15.87
N ALA A 77 -25.12 -21.27 -16.25
CA ALA A 77 -24.94 -22.37 -15.32
C ALA A 77 -23.62 -22.32 -14.55
N VAL A 78 -22.53 -21.90 -15.21
CA VAL A 78 -21.24 -21.65 -14.57
C VAL A 78 -21.34 -20.49 -13.56
N TRP A 79 -21.99 -19.38 -13.94
CA TRP A 79 -22.16 -18.23 -13.05
C TRP A 79 -23.04 -18.57 -11.84
N LEU A 80 -24.11 -19.34 -12.04
CA LEU A 80 -24.94 -19.88 -10.96
C LEU A 80 -24.11 -20.74 -10.00
N THR A 81 -23.27 -21.64 -10.53
CA THR A 81 -22.41 -22.51 -9.73
C THR A 81 -21.48 -21.70 -8.83
N TRP A 82 -20.92 -20.60 -9.34
CA TRP A 82 -20.09 -19.72 -8.54
C TRP A 82 -20.89 -18.88 -7.55
N ALA A 83 -22.05 -18.34 -7.93
CA ALA A 83 -22.93 -17.60 -7.03
C ALA A 83 -23.40 -18.46 -5.86
N LEU A 84 -23.70 -19.74 -6.11
CA LEU A 84 -24.00 -20.74 -5.09
C LEU A 84 -22.86 -20.92 -4.11
N HIS A 85 -21.63 -21.02 -4.60
CA HIS A 85 -20.46 -21.06 -3.74
C HIS A 85 -20.30 -19.80 -2.88
N GLN A 86 -20.52 -18.62 -3.46
CA GLN A 86 -20.40 -17.35 -2.74
C GLN A 86 -21.47 -17.17 -1.67
N ARG A 87 -22.67 -17.70 -1.89
CA ARG A 87 -23.81 -17.58 -0.96
C ARG A 87 -23.78 -18.65 0.12
N GLU A 88 -23.36 -19.86 -0.23
CA GLU A 88 -23.58 -21.05 0.58
C GLU A 88 -22.33 -21.91 0.77
N SER A 89 -21.15 -21.43 0.36
CA SER A 89 -19.88 -22.13 0.49
C SER A 89 -19.86 -23.49 -0.25
N TYR A 90 -19.19 -24.50 0.30
CA TYR A 90 -18.97 -25.79 -0.35
C TYR A 90 -20.24 -26.61 -0.65
N PRO A 91 -21.30 -26.61 0.18
CA PRO A 91 -22.58 -27.24 -0.18
C PRO A 91 -23.20 -26.63 -1.45
N GLY A 92 -23.18 -25.30 -1.57
CA GLY A 92 -23.65 -24.62 -2.79
C GLY A 92 -22.81 -24.97 -4.01
N LEU A 93 -21.48 -25.02 -3.85
CA LEU A 93 -20.58 -25.45 -4.92
C LEU A 93 -20.89 -26.89 -5.37
N LEU A 94 -21.16 -27.80 -4.43
CA LEU A 94 -21.51 -29.18 -4.74
C LEU A 94 -22.79 -29.24 -5.59
N ALA A 95 -23.82 -28.49 -5.20
CA ALA A 95 -25.07 -28.43 -5.95
C ALA A 95 -24.88 -27.88 -7.38
N GLY A 96 -24.10 -26.80 -7.53
CA GLY A 96 -23.77 -26.23 -8.84
C GLY A 96 -22.95 -27.18 -9.73
N LEU A 97 -21.94 -27.86 -9.18
CA LEU A 97 -21.18 -28.87 -9.91
C LEU A 97 -22.03 -30.09 -10.29
N GLY A 98 -23.00 -30.47 -9.44
CA GLY A 98 -24.00 -31.49 -9.75
C GLY A 98 -24.87 -31.11 -10.94
N LEU A 99 -25.37 -29.87 -10.97
CA LEU A 99 -26.11 -29.31 -12.10
C LEU A 99 -25.27 -29.31 -13.38
N LEU A 100 -24.03 -28.82 -13.33
CA LEU A 100 -23.14 -28.79 -14.49
C LEU A 100 -22.83 -30.19 -15.01
N ARG A 101 -22.54 -31.14 -14.12
CA ARG A 101 -22.30 -32.54 -14.49
C ARG A 101 -23.50 -33.11 -15.23
N TYR A 102 -24.71 -32.96 -14.67
CA TYR A 102 -25.93 -33.50 -15.29
C TYR A 102 -26.16 -32.93 -16.70
N LEU A 103 -26.01 -31.61 -16.87
CA LEU A 103 -26.15 -30.96 -18.16
C LEU A 103 -25.13 -31.47 -19.19
N CYS A 104 -23.86 -31.61 -18.79
CA CYS A 104 -22.81 -32.13 -19.65
C CYS A 104 -23.04 -33.60 -20.01
N GLU A 105 -23.43 -34.43 -19.04
CA GLU A 105 -23.57 -35.88 -19.21
C GLU A 105 -24.77 -36.26 -20.09
N HIS A 106 -25.89 -35.54 -19.98
CA HIS A 106 -27.15 -35.96 -20.61
C HIS A 106 -27.67 -35.05 -21.70
N GLN A 107 -27.25 -33.78 -21.75
CA GLN A 107 -27.91 -32.76 -22.57
C GLN A 107 -26.93 -31.97 -23.45
N TRP A 108 -25.65 -32.35 -23.49
CA TRP A 108 -24.58 -31.62 -24.17
C TRP A 108 -24.93 -31.10 -25.58
N SER A 109 -25.58 -31.92 -26.40
CA SER A 109 -25.86 -31.59 -27.80
C SER A 109 -26.81 -30.42 -27.99
N VAL A 110 -27.68 -30.13 -27.01
CA VAL A 110 -28.73 -29.11 -27.13
C VAL A 110 -28.45 -27.82 -26.36
N LEU A 111 -27.39 -27.77 -25.55
CA LEU A 111 -27.09 -26.60 -24.70
C LEU A 111 -26.55 -25.40 -25.46
N TYR A 112 -26.78 -24.20 -24.90
CA TYR A 112 -26.10 -22.99 -25.34
C TYR A 112 -24.83 -22.74 -24.51
N PRO A 113 -23.83 -22.03 -25.05
CA PRO A 113 -23.68 -21.63 -26.45
C PRO A 113 -23.35 -22.84 -27.34
N GLU A 114 -23.77 -22.84 -28.61
CA GLU A 114 -23.53 -23.96 -29.53
C GLU A 114 -22.04 -24.20 -29.85
N LYS A 115 -21.24 -23.13 -29.85
CA LYS A 115 -19.82 -23.18 -30.22
C LYS A 115 -18.97 -23.82 -29.11
N PRO A 116 -18.24 -24.93 -29.38
CA PRO A 116 -17.41 -25.62 -28.39
C PRO A 116 -16.41 -24.70 -27.69
N ARG A 117 -15.71 -23.85 -28.44
CA ARG A 117 -14.76 -22.86 -27.88
C ARG A 117 -15.39 -21.92 -26.85
N THR A 118 -16.66 -21.53 -27.04
CA THR A 118 -17.36 -20.65 -26.09
C THR A 118 -17.79 -21.41 -24.84
N ARG A 119 -18.14 -22.71 -24.98
CA ARG A 119 -18.36 -23.60 -23.83
C ARG A 119 -17.08 -23.78 -23.01
N GLY A 120 -15.96 -24.04 -23.67
CA GLY A 120 -14.64 -24.12 -23.04
C GLY A 120 -14.27 -22.84 -22.28
N ALA A 121 -14.50 -21.67 -22.87
CA ALA A 121 -14.27 -20.39 -22.19
C ALA A 121 -15.15 -20.19 -20.96
N ALA A 122 -16.43 -20.61 -21.00
CA ALA A 122 -17.32 -20.56 -19.85
C ALA A 122 -16.81 -21.44 -18.71
N PHE A 123 -16.44 -22.69 -18.98
CA PHE A 123 -15.86 -23.58 -17.98
C PHE A 123 -14.51 -23.07 -17.46
N GLY A 124 -13.65 -22.54 -18.33
CA GLY A 124 -12.37 -21.93 -17.93
C GLY A 124 -12.55 -20.78 -16.95
N TRP A 125 -13.60 -19.96 -17.10
CA TRP A 125 -13.96 -18.92 -16.14
C TRP A 125 -14.24 -19.48 -14.74
N LEU A 126 -14.85 -20.67 -14.64
CA LEU A 126 -15.08 -21.35 -13.37
C LEU A 126 -13.78 -21.91 -12.79
N VAL A 127 -12.98 -22.60 -13.61
CA VAL A 127 -11.73 -23.25 -13.18
C VAL A 127 -10.79 -22.24 -12.50
N LEU A 128 -10.59 -21.07 -13.11
CA LEU A 128 -9.75 -20.00 -12.55
C LEU A 128 -10.17 -19.56 -11.13
N ARG A 129 -11.45 -19.73 -10.79
CA ARG A 129 -11.99 -19.40 -9.47
C ARG A 129 -11.96 -20.56 -8.49
N LEU A 130 -12.01 -21.79 -8.98
CA LEU A 130 -11.87 -22.99 -8.16
C LEU A 130 -10.44 -23.19 -7.67
N GLU A 131 -9.44 -22.92 -8.51
CA GLU A 131 -8.02 -23.07 -8.17
C GLU A 131 -7.62 -22.45 -6.81
N PRO A 132 -7.91 -21.17 -6.51
CA PRO A 132 -7.51 -20.58 -5.24
C PRO A 132 -8.25 -21.19 -4.03
N LEU A 133 -9.49 -21.69 -4.19
CA LEU A 133 -10.28 -22.21 -3.07
C LEU A 133 -9.58 -23.36 -2.35
N PHE A 134 -8.86 -24.19 -3.10
CA PHE A 134 -8.20 -25.36 -2.53
C PHE A 134 -6.75 -25.11 -2.12
N THR A 135 -6.20 -23.91 -2.39
CA THR A 135 -4.82 -23.49 -2.01
C THR A 135 -4.67 -23.03 -0.59
N GLN A 136 -5.63 -22.30 -0.05
CA GLN A 136 -5.57 -21.78 1.33
C GLN A 136 -6.18 -22.81 2.31
N GLY A 137 -5.84 -22.73 3.60
CA GLY A 137 -6.12 -23.77 4.59
C GLY A 137 -7.60 -24.23 4.62
N LEU A 138 -7.85 -25.46 4.18
CA LEU A 138 -9.17 -26.10 4.24
C LEU A 138 -9.29 -26.93 5.52
N ALA A 139 -10.19 -26.54 6.41
CA ALA A 139 -10.57 -27.36 7.55
C ALA A 139 -11.54 -28.46 7.07
N LEU A 140 -11.02 -29.68 6.88
CA LEU A 140 -11.81 -30.84 6.44
C LEU A 140 -12.54 -31.57 7.59
N GLN A 141 -12.31 -31.15 8.83
CA GLN A 141 -12.91 -31.77 10.02
C GLN A 141 -14.44 -31.75 9.91
N ASN A 142 -15.05 -32.94 10.02
CA ASN A 142 -16.50 -33.20 9.90
C ASN A 142 -17.14 -32.89 8.53
N GLN A 143 -16.38 -32.60 7.47
CA GLN A 143 -16.91 -32.32 6.12
C GLN A 143 -16.37 -33.26 5.03
N GLN A 144 -15.63 -34.30 5.38
CA GLN A 144 -15.04 -35.24 4.42
C GLN A 144 -16.02 -35.80 3.37
N PRO A 145 -17.29 -36.18 3.69
CA PRO A 145 -18.23 -36.67 2.68
C PRO A 145 -18.56 -35.64 1.60
N LEU A 146 -18.74 -34.38 1.99
CA LEU A 146 -19.01 -33.26 1.07
C LEU A 146 -17.84 -33.06 0.10
N PHE A 147 -16.61 -33.02 0.62
CA PHE A 147 -15.41 -32.83 -0.21
C PHE A 147 -15.09 -34.05 -1.08
N ARG A 148 -15.44 -35.27 -0.66
CA ARG A 148 -15.37 -36.46 -1.52
C ARG A 148 -16.36 -36.37 -2.67
N ALA A 149 -17.59 -35.95 -2.41
CA ALA A 149 -18.59 -35.73 -3.46
C ALA A 149 -18.14 -34.63 -4.43
N LEU A 150 -17.59 -33.52 -3.93
CA LEU A 150 -17.01 -32.46 -4.77
C LEU A 150 -15.91 -33.02 -5.69
N LEU A 151 -14.97 -33.79 -5.13
CA LEU A 151 -13.92 -34.43 -5.91
C LEU A 151 -14.49 -35.36 -6.98
N GLU A 152 -15.51 -36.16 -6.65
CA GLU A 152 -16.19 -37.05 -7.60
C GLU A 152 -16.80 -36.27 -8.77
N HIS A 153 -17.49 -35.16 -8.52
CA HIS A 153 -18.02 -34.31 -9.59
C HIS A 153 -16.93 -33.70 -10.45
N LEU A 154 -15.84 -33.21 -9.84
CA LEU A 154 -14.71 -32.63 -10.59
C LEU A 154 -14.01 -33.68 -11.45
N VAL A 155 -13.89 -34.93 -11.00
CA VAL A 155 -13.33 -36.04 -11.78
C VAL A 155 -14.18 -36.31 -13.02
N HIS A 156 -15.50 -36.48 -12.84
CA HIS A 156 -16.40 -36.76 -13.95
C HIS A 156 -16.52 -35.59 -14.93
N LEU A 157 -16.54 -34.35 -14.43
CA LEU A 157 -16.56 -33.17 -15.29
C LEU A 157 -15.30 -33.07 -16.15
N ASP A 158 -14.13 -33.37 -15.61
CA ASP A 158 -12.86 -33.38 -16.37
C ASP A 158 -12.88 -34.43 -17.48
N GLU A 159 -13.45 -35.61 -17.22
CA GLU A 159 -13.65 -36.67 -18.23
C GLU A 159 -14.63 -36.24 -19.34
N LEU A 160 -15.78 -35.69 -18.96
CA LEU A 160 -16.79 -35.19 -19.90
C LEU A 160 -16.27 -34.02 -20.74
N TRP A 161 -15.52 -33.09 -20.13
CA TRP A 161 -14.93 -31.96 -20.83
C TRP A 161 -13.85 -32.42 -21.80
N ALA A 162 -13.00 -33.37 -21.42
CA ALA A 162 -12.02 -33.96 -22.32
C ALA A 162 -12.69 -34.70 -23.50
N GLU A 163 -13.76 -35.45 -23.24
CA GLU A 163 -14.53 -36.13 -24.29
C GLU A 163 -15.16 -35.14 -25.29
N HIS A 164 -15.77 -34.07 -24.79
CA HIS A 164 -16.53 -33.16 -25.63
C HIS A 164 -15.74 -32.01 -26.26
N LEU A 165 -14.66 -31.57 -25.62
CA LEU A 165 -13.87 -30.39 -26.02
C LEU A 165 -12.45 -30.74 -26.48
N GLY A 166 -11.96 -31.96 -26.22
CA GLY A 166 -10.61 -32.38 -26.59
C GLY A 166 -9.54 -31.45 -26.02
N ASP A 167 -8.62 -30.99 -26.86
CA ASP A 167 -7.52 -30.10 -26.47
C ASP A 167 -7.98 -28.71 -25.98
N ASP A 168 -9.21 -28.30 -26.29
CA ASP A 168 -9.80 -27.03 -25.83
C ASP A 168 -10.42 -27.14 -24.42
N ALA A 169 -10.38 -28.32 -23.79
CA ALA A 169 -10.92 -28.53 -22.44
C ALA A 169 -10.11 -27.79 -21.37
N PRO A 170 -10.74 -27.02 -20.46
CA PRO A 170 -10.04 -26.39 -19.37
C PRO A 170 -9.57 -27.43 -18.34
N LEU A 171 -8.37 -27.22 -17.79
CA LEU A 171 -7.68 -28.21 -16.97
C LEU A 171 -8.19 -28.22 -15.51
N LEU A 172 -8.93 -29.26 -15.11
CA LEU A 172 -9.30 -29.49 -13.70
C LEU A 172 -8.24 -30.28 -12.91
N LEU A 173 -7.26 -30.86 -13.59
CA LEU A 173 -6.22 -31.70 -12.97
C LEU A 173 -5.53 -31.07 -11.74
N PRO A 174 -5.13 -29.78 -11.75
CA PRO A 174 -4.51 -29.16 -10.57
C PRO A 174 -5.45 -29.14 -9.36
N VAL A 175 -6.70 -28.72 -9.57
CA VAL A 175 -7.75 -28.63 -8.55
C VAL A 175 -8.06 -30.02 -7.97
N ARG A 176 -8.24 -31.01 -8.84
CA ARG A 176 -8.49 -32.42 -8.47
C ARG A 176 -7.35 -32.98 -7.61
N ARG A 177 -6.11 -32.87 -8.07
CA ARG A 177 -4.92 -33.40 -7.36
C ARG A 177 -4.80 -32.80 -5.97
N GLN A 178 -5.02 -31.49 -5.87
CA GLN A 178 -4.91 -30.78 -4.62
C GLN A 178 -5.97 -31.18 -3.61
N LEU A 179 -7.23 -31.30 -4.05
CA LEU A 179 -8.32 -31.75 -3.20
C LEU A 179 -8.13 -33.22 -2.76
N ALA A 180 -7.67 -34.10 -3.67
CA ALA A 180 -7.35 -35.49 -3.36
C ALA A 180 -6.26 -35.60 -2.29
N GLN A 181 -5.13 -34.89 -2.46
CA GLN A 181 -4.04 -34.88 -1.48
C GLN A 181 -4.49 -34.37 -0.09
N ARG A 182 -5.37 -33.37 -0.05
CA ARG A 182 -5.93 -32.84 1.21
C ARG A 182 -6.82 -33.86 1.90
N LEU A 183 -7.69 -34.54 1.15
CA LEU A 183 -8.55 -35.60 1.67
C LEU A 183 -7.73 -36.78 2.20
N GLU A 184 -6.65 -37.16 1.52
CA GLU A 184 -5.73 -38.20 1.99
C GLU A 184 -5.05 -37.83 3.31
N ARG A 185 -4.55 -36.59 3.44
CA ARG A 185 -3.94 -36.10 4.70
C ARG A 185 -4.94 -36.05 5.86
N ALA A 186 -6.17 -35.60 5.60
CA ALA A 186 -7.21 -35.56 6.64
C ALA A 186 -7.59 -36.95 7.18
N VAL A 187 -7.52 -37.99 6.34
CA VAL A 187 -7.73 -39.39 6.78
C VAL A 187 -6.56 -39.89 7.64
N GLN A 188 -5.34 -39.38 7.43
CA GLN A 188 -4.16 -39.73 8.23
C GLN A 188 -4.14 -39.01 9.58
N ASP A 189 -4.66 -37.79 9.66
CA ASP A 189 -4.73 -37.00 10.90
C ASP A 189 -5.89 -37.39 11.84
N ASP A 190 -6.91 -38.12 11.34
CA ASP A 190 -8.11 -38.57 12.10
C ASP A 190 -7.84 -39.81 13.00
N THR A 191 -6.59 -40.26 13.16
CA THR A 191 -6.24 -41.20 14.23
C THR A 191 -6.44 -40.54 15.60
N PRO A 192 -7.30 -41.06 16.49
CA PRO A 192 -7.82 -40.29 17.61
C PRO A 192 -6.78 -40.10 18.72
N VAL A 193 -6.34 -38.86 18.91
CA VAL A 193 -5.78 -38.38 20.19
C VAL A 193 -6.92 -37.69 20.96
N ALA A 194 -7.35 -38.32 22.05
CA ALA A 194 -8.43 -37.83 22.91
C ALA A 194 -8.07 -36.48 23.54
N GLY A 195 -8.72 -35.40 23.09
CA GLY A 195 -8.53 -34.07 23.69
C GLY A 195 -9.35 -32.89 23.12
N LEU A 196 -10.16 -33.08 22.07
CA LEU A 196 -10.71 -31.96 21.28
C LEU A 196 -12.14 -31.50 21.65
N SER A 197 -12.80 -32.07 22.66
CA SER A 197 -14.17 -31.66 23.03
C SER A 197 -14.29 -30.20 23.49
N GLY A 198 -13.22 -29.58 24.00
CA GLY A 198 -13.23 -28.17 24.41
C GLY A 198 -13.17 -27.16 23.25
N VAL A 199 -12.72 -27.58 22.07
CA VAL A 199 -12.53 -26.68 20.90
C VAL A 199 -13.84 -26.50 20.13
N ILE A 200 -14.71 -27.51 20.15
CA ILE A 200 -16.00 -27.51 19.43
C ILE A 200 -16.95 -26.41 19.96
N GLU A 201 -16.85 -26.09 21.25
CA GLU A 201 -17.67 -25.08 21.91
C GLU A 201 -17.24 -23.64 21.57
N GLN A 202 -15.93 -23.42 21.35
CA GLN A 202 -15.39 -22.13 20.89
C GLN A 202 -15.70 -21.84 19.42
N VAL A 203 -15.76 -22.86 18.55
CA VAL A 203 -16.03 -22.68 17.11
C VAL A 203 -17.50 -22.28 16.85
N LYS A 204 -18.45 -22.76 17.67
CA LYS A 204 -19.86 -22.30 17.63
C LYS A 204 -20.02 -20.83 18.07
N GLN A 205 -19.21 -20.37 19.02
CA GLN A 205 -19.19 -18.95 19.41
C GLN A 205 -18.50 -18.05 18.36
N ALA A 206 -17.53 -18.57 17.60
CA ALA A 206 -16.86 -17.82 16.54
C ALA A 206 -17.72 -17.68 15.26
N SER A 207 -18.50 -18.70 14.91
CA SER A 207 -19.38 -18.69 13.73
C SER A 207 -20.61 -17.79 13.89
N SER A 208 -21.06 -17.51 15.12
CA SER A 208 -22.08 -16.48 15.38
C SER A 208 -21.54 -15.05 15.33
N GLN A 209 -20.22 -14.86 15.50
CA GLN A 209 -19.56 -13.55 15.39
C GLN A 209 -19.25 -13.12 13.94
N LEU A 210 -19.22 -14.08 12.99
CA LEU A 210 -19.02 -13.83 11.55
C LEU A 210 -20.23 -13.18 10.86
N ARG A 211 -21.37 -13.03 11.57
CA ARG A 211 -22.51 -12.19 11.17
C ARG A 211 -22.54 -10.85 11.93
N LYS A 212 -21.40 -10.23 12.21
CA LYS A 212 -21.40 -8.81 12.52
C LYS A 212 -21.67 -8.06 11.23
N SER A 213 -22.91 -7.60 11.08
CA SER A 213 -23.29 -6.50 10.22
C SER A 213 -22.16 -5.48 10.13
N GLU A 214 -21.82 -5.03 8.91
CA GLU A 214 -21.04 -3.82 8.71
C GLU A 214 -21.61 -2.74 9.63
N ALA A 215 -20.89 -2.42 10.70
CA ALA A 215 -21.33 -1.39 11.62
C ALA A 215 -21.22 -0.07 10.87
N ALA A 216 -22.36 0.47 10.44
CA ALA A 216 -22.41 1.79 9.82
C ALA A 216 -21.74 2.79 10.78
N VAL A 217 -20.75 3.53 10.26
CA VAL A 217 -20.08 4.59 11.02
C VAL A 217 -21.00 5.81 10.99
N GLU A 218 -21.88 5.92 11.99
CA GLU A 218 -22.91 6.97 12.07
C GLU A 218 -22.49 8.17 12.93
N SER A 219 -21.40 8.04 13.70
CA SER A 219 -20.89 9.10 14.58
C SER A 219 -19.36 9.14 14.62
N GLU A 220 -18.81 10.30 14.99
CA GLU A 220 -17.37 10.46 15.21
C GLU A 220 -16.84 9.54 16.32
N LYS A 221 -17.64 9.26 17.36
CA LYS A 221 -17.28 8.30 18.41
C LYS A 221 -17.15 6.88 17.86
N ASP A 222 -18.01 6.50 16.91
CA ASP A 222 -17.95 5.17 16.29
C ASP A 222 -16.79 5.08 15.30
N ALA A 223 -16.48 6.16 14.58
CA ALA A 223 -15.27 6.26 13.76
C ALA A 223 -14.00 6.02 14.60
N HIS A 224 -13.89 6.67 15.77
CA HIS A 224 -12.77 6.46 16.70
C HIS A 224 -12.69 5.02 17.22
N LYS A 225 -13.83 4.37 17.50
CA LYS A 225 -13.86 2.95 17.92
C LYS A 225 -13.38 2.03 16.79
N VAL A 226 -13.83 2.25 15.56
CA VAL A 226 -13.41 1.47 14.39
C VAL A 226 -11.91 1.67 14.14
N LEU A 227 -11.42 2.91 14.20
CA LEU A 227 -9.99 3.19 14.06
C LEU A 227 -9.16 2.47 15.13
N ARG A 228 -9.59 2.48 16.40
CA ARG A 228 -8.93 1.69 17.45
C ARG A 228 -8.94 0.19 17.15
N ALA A 229 -10.05 -0.35 16.67
CA ALA A 229 -10.12 -1.76 16.28
C ALA A 229 -9.14 -2.09 15.15
N LEU A 230 -9.01 -1.21 14.15
CA LEU A 230 -8.03 -1.35 13.06
C LEU A 230 -6.59 -1.27 13.58
N GLN A 231 -6.28 -0.34 14.48
CA GLN A 231 -4.97 -0.23 15.13
C GLN A 231 -4.60 -1.54 15.83
N GLU A 232 -5.50 -2.12 16.62
CA GLU A 232 -5.26 -3.39 17.32
C GLU A 232 -5.12 -4.57 16.36
N GLN A 233 -5.95 -4.65 15.31
CA GLN A 233 -5.91 -5.73 14.32
C GLN A 233 -4.66 -5.67 13.42
N ALA A 234 -4.12 -4.48 13.16
CA ALA A 234 -2.93 -4.32 12.34
C ALA A 234 -1.62 -4.71 13.05
N ARG A 235 -1.55 -4.57 14.38
CA ARG A 235 -0.35 -4.90 15.18
C ARG A 235 0.25 -6.29 14.91
N PRO A 236 -0.51 -7.41 14.95
CA PRO A 236 0.05 -8.73 14.67
C PRO A 236 0.56 -8.86 13.23
N LEU A 237 -0.09 -8.19 12.26
CA LEU A 237 0.33 -8.19 10.87
C LEU A 237 1.66 -7.44 10.67
N CYS A 238 1.78 -6.22 11.22
CA CYS A 238 3.03 -5.47 11.19
C CYS A 238 4.16 -6.25 11.88
N ALA A 239 3.89 -6.85 13.04
CA ALA A 239 4.86 -7.67 13.75
C ALA A 239 5.26 -8.93 12.95
N TRP A 240 4.33 -9.52 12.18
CA TRP A 240 4.66 -10.65 11.31
C TRP A 240 5.57 -10.23 10.17
N TRP A 241 5.26 -9.13 9.47
CA TRP A 241 6.12 -8.61 8.39
C TRP A 241 7.52 -8.25 8.88
N LEU A 242 7.63 -7.57 10.02
CA LEU A 242 8.92 -7.18 10.59
C LEU A 242 9.77 -8.39 11.05
N ARG A 243 9.14 -9.50 11.44
CA ARG A 243 9.86 -10.76 11.72
C ARG A 243 10.42 -11.41 10.47
N GLN A 244 9.76 -11.24 9.32
CA GLN A 244 10.27 -11.75 8.04
C GLN A 244 11.37 -10.85 7.48
N ASN A 245 11.18 -9.53 7.61
CA ASN A 245 12.15 -8.53 7.21
C ASN A 245 12.02 -7.29 8.10
N ALA A 246 13.04 -7.00 8.90
CA ALA A 246 13.07 -5.85 9.80
C ALA A 246 12.96 -4.49 9.08
N THR A 247 13.17 -4.45 7.77
CA THR A 247 13.11 -3.25 6.93
C THR A 247 11.85 -3.19 6.04
N ASP A 248 10.84 -4.03 6.32
CA ASP A 248 9.62 -4.10 5.52
C ASP A 248 8.83 -2.78 5.55
N LEU A 249 8.81 -2.09 4.41
CA LEU A 249 8.15 -0.78 4.25
C LEU A 249 6.65 -0.84 4.55
N ARG A 250 5.99 -1.99 4.31
CA ARG A 250 4.55 -2.13 4.55
C ARG A 250 4.24 -2.04 6.03
N ALA A 251 5.08 -2.67 6.85
CA ALA A 251 4.91 -2.67 8.30
C ALA A 251 5.13 -1.27 8.89
N LEU A 252 6.23 -0.61 8.49
CA LEU A 252 6.56 0.75 8.94
C LEU A 252 5.49 1.75 8.51
N ARG A 253 5.06 1.71 7.25
CA ARG A 253 4.03 2.63 6.74
C ARG A 253 2.68 2.42 7.43
N LEU A 254 2.22 1.17 7.55
CA LEU A 254 0.93 0.86 8.16
C LEU A 254 0.92 1.22 9.65
N SER A 255 1.99 0.89 10.39
CA SER A 255 2.07 1.17 11.82
C SER A 255 2.05 2.68 12.12
N ARG A 256 2.80 3.48 11.35
CA ARG A 256 2.85 4.95 11.53
C ARG A 256 1.57 5.64 11.08
N THR A 257 1.04 5.24 9.93
CA THR A 257 -0.24 5.79 9.44
C THR A 257 -1.35 5.55 10.46
N LEU A 258 -1.55 4.31 10.92
CA LEU A 258 -2.60 4.01 11.88
C LEU A 258 -2.38 4.70 13.23
N ALA A 259 -1.14 4.85 13.70
CA ALA A 259 -0.85 5.55 14.94
C ALA A 259 -1.25 7.04 14.88
N TRP A 260 -0.88 7.74 13.79
CA TRP A 260 -1.05 9.20 13.69
C TRP A 260 -2.34 9.65 12.98
N LEU A 261 -3.10 8.73 12.38
CA LEU A 261 -4.44 9.02 11.85
C LEU A 261 -5.40 9.54 12.91
N ALA A 262 -5.22 9.15 14.18
CA ALA A 262 -6.05 9.61 15.29
C ALA A 262 -5.74 11.06 15.73
N LEU A 263 -4.66 11.68 15.22
CA LEU A 263 -4.25 13.03 15.61
C LEU A 263 -4.87 14.09 14.70
N ALA A 264 -6.03 14.62 15.09
CA ALA A 264 -6.62 15.80 14.46
C ALA A 264 -6.11 17.12 15.07
N SER A 265 -5.69 17.11 16.32
CA SER A 265 -5.24 18.29 17.08
C SER A 265 -4.06 17.96 17.99
N TYR A 266 -3.44 18.99 18.56
CA TYR A 266 -2.45 18.83 19.62
C TYR A 266 -3.01 18.08 20.84
N PRO A 267 -2.18 17.33 21.59
CA PRO A 267 -2.59 16.74 22.85
C PRO A 267 -2.89 17.83 23.89
N ASN A 268 -3.86 17.56 24.77
CA ASN A 268 -4.18 18.48 25.86
C ASN A 268 -2.96 18.64 26.78
N ALA A 269 -2.53 19.88 26.97
CA ALA A 269 -1.40 20.25 27.79
C ALA A 269 -1.72 21.46 28.68
N ASN A 270 -0.92 21.66 29.72
CA ASN A 270 -0.95 22.89 30.53
C ASN A 270 -0.21 24.04 29.81
N ASN A 271 -0.13 25.21 30.45
CA ASN A 271 0.55 26.40 29.92
C ASN A 271 2.07 26.19 29.67
N GLU A 272 2.65 25.13 30.21
CA GLU A 272 4.07 24.76 30.05
C GLU A 272 4.25 23.60 29.05
N GLN A 273 3.23 23.31 28.21
CA GLN A 273 3.21 22.23 27.23
C GLN A 273 3.38 20.82 27.85
N VAL A 274 3.10 20.66 29.14
CA VAL A 274 3.11 19.37 29.84
C VAL A 274 1.76 18.68 29.68
N THR A 275 1.77 17.46 29.18
CA THR A 275 0.58 16.64 28.92
C THR A 275 0.29 15.67 30.06
N ALA A 276 -0.94 15.15 30.12
CA ALA A 276 -1.31 14.05 31.02
C ALA A 276 -0.83 12.66 30.53
N LEU A 277 -0.09 12.61 29.43
CA LEU A 277 0.34 11.37 28.78
C LEU A 277 1.56 10.80 29.51
N ARG A 278 1.61 9.46 29.60
CA ARG A 278 2.75 8.75 30.18
C ARG A 278 3.73 8.30 29.10
N GLY A 279 5.01 8.61 29.31
CA GLY A 279 6.09 8.09 28.48
C GLY A 279 6.36 6.61 28.75
N PRO A 280 7.25 5.99 27.96
CA PRO A 280 7.74 4.64 28.22
C PRO A 280 8.46 4.55 29.57
N ALA A 281 8.37 3.38 30.21
CA ALA A 281 9.04 3.14 31.49
C ALA A 281 10.59 3.24 31.35
N PRO A 282 11.30 3.82 32.34
CA PRO A 282 12.75 4.04 32.26
C PRO A 282 13.55 2.75 32.14
N ASP A 283 13.12 1.65 32.78
CA ASP A 283 13.78 0.34 32.66
C ASP A 283 13.70 -0.21 31.24
N LYS A 284 12.59 0.06 30.55
CA LYS A 284 12.38 -0.32 29.16
C LYS A 284 13.29 0.49 28.22
N LEU A 285 13.47 1.78 28.50
CA LEU A 285 14.40 2.65 27.77
C LEU A 285 15.85 2.17 27.89
N LYS A 286 16.30 1.85 29.11
CA LYS A 286 17.64 1.29 29.36
C LYS A 286 17.87 -0.01 28.57
N ARG A 287 16.88 -0.91 28.58
CA ARG A 287 16.97 -2.17 27.82
C ARG A 287 17.16 -1.95 26.32
N TYR A 288 16.53 -0.92 25.76
CA TYR A 288 16.71 -0.59 24.35
C TYR A 288 18.10 -0.04 24.04
N GLN A 289 18.62 0.83 24.89
CA GLN A 289 19.98 1.36 24.76
C GLN A 289 21.02 0.24 24.85
N GLU A 290 20.86 -0.69 25.80
CA GLU A 290 21.73 -1.85 25.95
C GLU A 290 21.68 -2.76 24.72
N ARG A 291 20.49 -3.05 24.18
CA ARG A 291 20.35 -3.86 22.97
C ARG A 291 20.91 -3.20 21.72
N PHE A 292 20.75 -1.88 21.61
CA PHE A 292 21.34 -1.10 20.54
C PHE A 292 22.87 -1.23 20.59
N ALA A 293 23.47 -1.06 21.77
CA ALA A 293 24.91 -1.22 21.98
C ALA A 293 25.43 -2.65 21.71
N GLN A 294 24.57 -3.67 21.88
CA GLN A 294 24.90 -5.07 21.58
C GLN A 294 24.85 -5.42 20.08
N GLY A 295 24.38 -4.52 19.20
CA GLY A 295 24.32 -4.75 17.76
C GLY A 295 23.10 -5.54 17.27
N HIS A 296 22.13 -5.83 18.14
CA HIS A 296 20.90 -6.57 17.79
C HIS A 296 19.84 -5.65 17.13
N HIS A 297 20.22 -4.91 16.09
CA HIS A 297 19.39 -3.85 15.50
C HIS A 297 18.10 -4.38 14.86
N ALA A 298 18.14 -5.51 14.15
CA ALA A 298 16.95 -6.07 13.48
C ALA A 298 15.85 -6.48 14.49
N ASP A 299 16.23 -7.14 15.59
CA ASP A 299 15.29 -7.51 16.65
C ASP A 299 14.80 -6.27 17.43
N LEU A 300 15.68 -5.29 17.60
CA LEU A 300 15.34 -4.03 18.25
C LEU A 300 14.29 -3.24 17.46
N VAL A 301 14.34 -3.24 16.12
CA VAL A 301 13.31 -2.62 15.28
C VAL A 301 11.92 -3.19 15.60
N LEU A 302 11.79 -4.51 15.71
CA LEU A 302 10.52 -5.16 16.04
C LEU A 302 9.98 -4.72 17.42
N GLU A 303 10.85 -4.64 18.43
CA GLU A 303 10.46 -4.23 19.78
C GLU A 303 10.12 -2.73 19.88
N LEU A 304 10.84 -1.90 19.12
CA LEU A 304 10.58 -0.47 19.03
C LEU A 304 9.25 -0.21 18.37
N GLU A 305 8.98 -0.84 17.23
CA GLU A 305 7.72 -0.75 16.49
C GLU A 305 6.52 -1.11 17.37
N ALA A 306 6.62 -2.20 18.13
CA ALA A 306 5.59 -2.61 19.07
C ALA A 306 5.33 -1.57 20.17
N SER A 307 6.36 -0.86 20.62
CA SER A 307 6.25 0.14 21.68
C SER A 307 5.72 1.47 21.17
N LEU A 308 6.18 1.89 19.99
CA LEU A 308 5.72 3.10 19.30
C LEU A 308 4.24 3.02 18.92
N ALA A 309 3.71 1.81 18.68
CA ALA A 309 2.28 1.59 18.46
C ALA A 309 1.39 1.94 19.68
N GLY A 310 1.96 1.98 20.89
CA GLY A 310 1.28 2.41 22.11
C GLY A 310 1.76 3.77 22.65
N ALA A 311 2.96 4.21 22.26
CA ALA A 311 3.59 5.46 22.68
C ALA A 311 3.89 6.34 21.46
N MET A 312 2.85 6.74 20.73
CA MET A 312 2.93 7.49 19.47
C MET A 312 3.63 8.86 19.55
N PHE A 313 3.77 9.41 20.77
CA PHE A 313 4.44 10.69 21.06
C PHE A 313 5.88 10.51 21.57
N TRP A 314 6.38 9.28 21.66
CA TRP A 314 7.76 9.02 22.05
C TRP A 314 8.69 9.13 20.83
N PHE A 315 9.10 10.35 20.51
CA PHE A 315 9.88 10.62 19.30
C PHE A 315 11.35 10.20 19.41
N ASP A 316 11.90 10.12 20.62
CA ASP A 316 13.22 9.53 20.82
C ASP A 316 13.27 8.06 20.38
N GLY A 317 12.16 7.33 20.55
CA GLY A 317 12.02 5.98 20.03
C GLY A 317 12.02 5.91 18.49
N LEU A 318 11.49 6.94 17.82
CA LEU A 318 11.54 7.05 16.36
C LEU A 318 12.96 7.35 15.86
N ARG A 319 13.70 8.23 16.55
CA ARG A 319 15.11 8.46 16.22
C ARG A 319 15.93 7.18 16.40
N MET A 320 15.74 6.45 17.50
CA MET A 320 16.46 5.20 17.71
C MET A 320 16.08 4.12 16.69
N LEU A 321 14.82 4.08 16.24
CA LEU A 321 14.39 3.25 15.13
C LEU A 321 15.11 3.64 13.83
N TRP A 322 15.21 4.94 13.53
CA TRP A 322 15.95 5.45 12.39
C TRP A 322 17.44 5.07 12.45
N GLU A 323 18.08 5.20 13.61
CA GLU A 323 19.47 4.79 13.85
C GLU A 323 19.66 3.28 13.62
N CYS A 324 18.69 2.44 14.03
CA CYS A 324 18.72 1.00 13.71
C CYS A 324 18.67 0.77 12.19
N LEU A 325 17.82 1.51 11.48
CA LEU A 325 17.70 1.39 10.01
C LEU A 325 18.95 1.89 9.28
N GLU A 326 19.63 2.92 9.82
CA GLU A 326 20.91 3.41 9.31
C GLU A 326 22.00 2.35 9.42
N VAL A 327 22.12 1.69 10.58
CA VAL A 327 23.08 0.59 10.76
C VAL A 327 22.76 -0.59 9.85
N LEU A 328 21.48 -0.86 9.60
CA LEU A 328 21.02 -1.89 8.65
C LEU A 328 21.13 -1.47 7.18
N GLN A 329 21.57 -0.23 6.89
CA GLN A 329 21.70 0.33 5.54
C GLN A 329 20.38 0.32 4.74
N ALA A 330 19.26 0.58 5.42
CA ALA A 330 17.92 0.49 4.86
C ALA A 330 17.39 1.85 4.38
N ASP A 331 18.02 2.42 3.34
CA ASP A 331 17.76 3.79 2.86
C ASP A 331 16.27 4.10 2.59
N LEU A 332 15.55 3.14 1.98
CA LEU A 332 14.13 3.31 1.69
C LEU A 332 13.27 3.34 2.95
N ALA A 333 13.59 2.49 3.94
CA ALA A 333 12.87 2.45 5.21
C ALA A 333 13.11 3.72 6.04
N MET A 334 14.34 4.24 6.02
CA MET A 334 14.68 5.53 6.61
C MET A 334 13.87 6.65 5.96
N THR A 335 13.84 6.69 4.63
CA THR A 335 13.09 7.72 3.88
C THR A 335 11.59 7.67 4.19
N GLU A 336 10.98 6.48 4.24
CA GLU A 336 9.57 6.32 4.61
C GLU A 336 9.26 6.87 6.01
N LEU A 337 10.12 6.56 6.99
CA LEU A 337 9.99 7.05 8.35
C LEU A 337 10.11 8.58 8.41
N GLU A 338 11.13 9.12 7.75
CA GLU A 338 11.39 10.56 7.69
C GLU A 338 10.23 11.32 7.04
N VAL A 339 9.77 10.90 5.86
CA VAL A 339 8.67 11.56 5.13
C VAL A 339 7.37 11.51 5.91
N THR A 340 7.01 10.33 6.45
CA THR A 340 5.78 10.18 7.24
C THR A 340 5.80 11.08 8.47
N PHE A 341 6.96 11.21 9.13
CA PHE A 341 7.10 12.08 10.29
C PHE A 341 7.12 13.56 9.90
N ALA A 342 7.75 13.92 8.79
CA ALA A 342 7.72 15.26 8.24
C ALA A 342 6.27 15.72 8.03
N LEU A 343 5.44 14.92 7.36
CA LEU A 343 4.03 15.25 7.11
C LEU A 343 3.23 15.44 8.41
N LEU A 344 3.54 14.69 9.47
CA LEU A 344 2.95 14.93 10.80
C LEU A 344 3.36 16.31 11.34
N LEU A 345 4.65 16.63 11.29
CA LEU A 345 5.17 17.91 11.80
C LEU A 345 4.71 19.09 10.95
N GLN A 346 4.43 18.91 9.66
CA GLN A 346 3.80 19.95 8.84
C GLN A 346 2.39 20.29 9.34
N ARG A 347 1.65 19.28 9.82
CA ARG A 347 0.30 19.46 10.38
C ARG A 347 0.32 20.00 11.81
N LEU A 348 1.30 19.59 12.61
CA LEU A 348 1.42 19.89 14.04
C LEU A 348 2.89 20.21 14.40
N PRO A 349 3.40 21.40 14.02
CA PRO A 349 4.83 21.74 14.09
C PRO A 349 5.40 21.77 15.51
N ASP A 350 4.60 22.13 16.50
CA ASP A 350 5.08 22.33 17.88
C ASP A 350 5.13 21.02 18.69
N LEU A 351 4.72 19.89 18.11
CA LEU A 351 4.69 18.58 18.79
C LEU A 351 6.00 18.20 19.50
N PRO A 352 7.20 18.42 18.92
CA PRO A 352 8.46 18.09 19.59
C PRO A 352 8.73 18.89 20.88
N GLU A 353 8.01 20.00 21.11
CA GLU A 353 8.19 20.86 22.29
C GLU A 353 7.42 20.36 23.53
N PHE A 354 6.41 19.49 23.31
CA PHE A 354 5.57 18.96 24.38
C PHE A 354 6.32 18.00 25.30
N ARG A 355 5.77 17.83 26.52
CA ARG A 355 6.33 16.98 27.56
C ARG A 355 5.31 15.98 28.10
N PHE A 356 5.79 14.83 28.55
CA PHE A 356 5.01 13.84 29.29
C PHE A 356 4.72 14.33 30.72
N HIS A 357 3.83 13.63 31.42
CA HIS A 357 3.38 13.97 32.77
C HIS A 357 4.50 14.06 33.83
N ASP A 358 5.64 13.40 33.59
CA ASP A 358 6.82 13.38 34.46
C ASP A 358 7.86 14.46 34.08
N GLY A 359 7.52 15.32 33.11
CA GLY A 359 8.37 16.39 32.61
C GLY A 359 9.39 15.96 31.55
N ALA A 360 9.46 14.67 31.22
CA ALA A 360 10.30 14.18 30.12
C ALA A 360 9.80 14.75 28.78
N PRO A 361 10.67 15.27 27.91
CA PRO A 361 10.27 15.80 26.61
C PRO A 361 9.80 14.70 25.67
N PHE A 362 8.94 15.03 24.69
CA PHE A 362 8.59 14.12 23.60
C PHE A 362 9.79 13.86 22.68
N ALA A 363 10.64 14.89 22.50
CA ALA A 363 11.90 14.83 21.76
C ALA A 363 13.04 15.48 22.59
N ASP A 364 14.06 14.69 22.90
CA ASP A 364 15.31 15.19 23.49
C ASP A 364 16.12 16.07 22.51
N ALA A 365 17.21 16.66 22.98
CA ALA A 365 18.04 17.55 22.16
C ALA A 365 18.57 16.85 20.89
N ALA A 366 19.00 15.59 21.00
CA ALA A 366 19.51 14.83 19.86
C ALA A 366 18.38 14.50 18.85
N THR A 367 17.18 14.23 19.33
CA THR A 367 15.98 14.02 18.51
C THR A 367 15.58 15.29 17.79
N ARG A 368 15.66 16.46 18.43
CA ARG A 368 15.41 17.75 17.78
C ARG A 368 16.43 18.06 16.69
N ASP A 369 17.71 17.77 16.94
CA ASP A 369 18.77 17.91 15.94
C ASP A 369 18.52 16.98 14.75
N TRP A 370 18.20 15.71 15.00
CA TRP A 370 17.84 14.75 13.95
C TRP A 370 16.63 15.21 13.12
N ILE A 371 15.58 15.70 13.77
CA ILE A 371 14.40 16.25 13.10
C ILE A 371 14.81 17.37 12.14
N SER A 372 15.59 18.35 12.63
CA SER A 372 16.01 19.49 11.83
C SER A 372 16.85 19.11 10.60
N GLN A 373 17.68 18.08 10.72
CA GLN A 373 18.62 17.67 9.67
C GLN A 373 18.03 16.67 8.66
N GLN A 374 17.28 15.68 9.14
CA GLN A 374 16.86 14.52 8.34
C GLN A 374 15.36 14.53 8.00
N VAL A 375 14.51 15.08 8.87
CA VAL A 375 13.05 15.03 8.69
C VAL A 375 12.56 16.28 7.96
N VAL A 376 12.89 17.47 8.46
CA VAL A 376 12.40 18.75 7.93
C VAL A 376 12.88 19.00 6.49
N ARG A 377 13.99 18.38 6.05
CA ARG A 377 14.45 18.44 4.65
C ARG A 377 13.39 17.99 3.64
N HIS A 378 12.47 17.10 4.03
CA HIS A 378 11.41 16.59 3.15
C HIS A 378 10.19 17.51 3.09
N LEU A 379 10.07 18.45 4.03
CA LEU A 379 9.03 19.49 4.02
C LEU A 379 9.40 20.69 3.16
N HIS A 380 10.71 20.92 3.00
CA HIS A 380 11.19 21.88 2.06
C HIS A 380 10.96 21.33 0.65
N ARG A 381 9.92 21.82 0.00
CA ARG A 381 9.74 21.66 -1.44
C ARG A 381 11.05 22.09 -2.09
N SER A 382 11.77 21.16 -2.72
CA SER A 382 12.81 21.56 -3.65
C SER A 382 12.07 22.13 -4.85
N GLU A 383 11.69 23.40 -4.77
CA GLU A 383 11.50 24.19 -5.97
C GLU A 383 12.87 24.28 -6.62
N LEU A 384 13.17 23.26 -7.42
CA LEU A 384 13.98 23.48 -8.59
C LEU A 384 13.18 24.52 -9.37
N PRO A 385 13.70 25.75 -9.60
CA PRO A 385 13.04 26.66 -10.53
C PRO A 385 12.76 25.85 -11.80
N ALA A 386 11.49 25.87 -12.21
CA ALA A 386 10.96 25.02 -13.27
C ALA A 386 12.00 24.93 -14.40
N ALA A 387 12.60 23.75 -14.53
CA ALA A 387 13.54 23.50 -15.60
C ALA A 387 12.73 23.54 -16.90
N VAL A 388 12.69 24.71 -17.53
CA VAL A 388 12.47 24.79 -18.97
C VAL A 388 13.55 23.90 -19.55
N ILE A 389 13.16 22.73 -20.04
CA ILE A 389 14.05 21.86 -20.81
C ILE A 389 14.26 22.60 -22.12
N ASP A 390 15.19 23.55 -22.11
CA ASP A 390 15.67 24.22 -23.29
C ASP A 390 16.61 23.25 -24.02
N THR A 391 16.35 23.06 -25.31
CA THR A 391 17.12 22.16 -26.17
C THR A 391 18.50 22.75 -26.52
N ASN A 392 18.80 23.95 -26.02
CA ASN A 392 20.12 24.60 -25.99
C ASN A 392 20.68 24.70 -24.55
N ALA A 393 20.76 23.60 -23.81
CA ALA A 393 21.26 23.60 -22.44
C ALA A 393 22.68 24.20 -22.38
N GLU A 394 22.81 25.33 -21.68
CA GLU A 394 24.07 26.04 -21.52
C GLU A 394 25.13 25.14 -20.85
N PRO A 395 26.42 25.24 -21.22
CA PRO A 395 27.47 24.30 -20.79
C PRO A 395 27.57 24.09 -19.27
N TRP A 396 27.31 25.13 -18.48
CA TRP A 396 27.33 25.06 -17.02
C TRP A 396 26.12 24.32 -16.42
N ALA A 397 24.95 24.38 -17.07
CA ALA A 397 23.75 23.69 -16.63
C ALA A 397 23.90 22.18 -16.85
N THR A 398 24.40 21.77 -18.03
CA THR A 398 24.69 20.38 -18.35
C THR A 398 25.74 19.79 -17.40
N ALA A 399 26.83 20.53 -17.14
CA ALA A 399 27.87 20.09 -16.21
C ALA A 399 27.33 19.92 -14.77
N LEU A 400 26.50 20.85 -14.28
CA LEU A 400 25.89 20.73 -12.96
C LEU A 400 24.96 19.51 -12.85
N GLN A 401 24.14 19.26 -13.87
CA GLN A 401 23.25 18.10 -13.91
C GLN A 401 24.02 16.77 -13.91
N ALA A 402 25.12 16.69 -14.68
CA ALA A 402 25.95 15.49 -14.73
C ALA A 402 26.69 15.20 -13.40
N LEU A 403 27.04 16.24 -12.65
CA LEU A 403 27.77 16.14 -11.39
C LEU A 403 26.88 15.84 -10.18
N THR A 404 25.61 16.27 -10.21
CA THR A 404 24.64 16.04 -9.11
C THR A 404 24.59 14.58 -8.63
N PRO A 405 24.39 13.55 -9.50
CA PRO A 405 24.34 12.16 -9.05
C PRO A 405 25.71 11.59 -8.63
N ARG A 406 26.81 12.14 -9.16
CA ARG A 406 28.18 11.67 -8.91
C ARG A 406 28.81 12.24 -7.64
N LEU A 407 28.17 13.24 -7.03
CA LEU A 407 28.71 13.95 -5.86
C LEU A 407 28.96 13.02 -4.67
N ARG A 408 28.13 11.98 -4.49
CA ARG A 408 28.30 10.98 -3.42
C ARG A 408 29.50 10.04 -3.67
N GLN A 409 29.86 9.78 -4.92
CA GLN A 409 30.90 8.80 -5.28
C GLN A 409 32.27 9.46 -5.45
N ASP A 410 32.35 10.58 -6.18
CA ASP A 410 33.60 11.22 -6.56
C ASP A 410 34.04 12.34 -5.59
N GLY A 411 33.15 12.75 -4.69
CA GLY A 411 33.36 13.79 -3.67
C GLY A 411 33.38 15.23 -4.21
N LEU A 412 33.06 16.20 -3.34
CA LEU A 412 32.90 17.61 -3.71
C LEU A 412 34.14 18.24 -4.38
N LYS A 413 35.35 17.84 -3.97
CA LYS A 413 36.60 18.43 -4.50
C LYS A 413 36.81 18.12 -5.99
N SER A 414 36.46 16.92 -6.45
CA SER A 414 36.62 16.52 -7.84
C SER A 414 35.61 17.24 -8.73
N ALA A 415 34.35 17.32 -8.28
CA ALA A 415 33.27 18.02 -8.97
C ALA A 415 33.53 19.54 -9.09
N ILE A 416 34.05 20.19 -8.04
CA ILE A 416 34.46 21.60 -8.12
C ILE A 416 35.62 21.79 -9.12
N ARG A 417 36.55 20.84 -9.22
CA ARG A 417 37.66 20.92 -10.18
C ARG A 417 37.17 20.91 -11.63
N GLU A 418 36.17 20.08 -11.93
CA GLU A 418 35.53 20.02 -13.24
C GLU A 418 34.79 21.32 -13.59
N LEU A 419 34.01 21.88 -12.66
CA LEU A 419 33.37 23.19 -12.84
C LEU A 419 34.40 24.33 -13.00
N LYS A 420 35.56 24.25 -12.32
CA LYS A 420 36.66 25.21 -12.49
C LYS A 420 37.28 25.13 -13.88
N GLN A 421 37.39 23.95 -14.47
CA GLN A 421 37.87 23.79 -15.86
C GLN A 421 36.89 24.44 -16.85
N GLY A 422 35.57 24.23 -16.66
CA GLY A 422 34.54 24.91 -17.44
C GLY A 422 34.61 26.43 -17.34
N MET A 423 34.84 26.95 -16.12
CA MET A 423 35.03 28.39 -15.88
C MET A 423 36.28 28.97 -16.57
N GLN A 424 37.37 28.21 -16.64
CA GLN A 424 38.61 28.64 -17.34
C GLN A 424 38.43 28.65 -18.86
N ALA A 425 37.60 27.76 -19.40
CA ALA A 425 37.28 27.71 -20.82
C ALA A 425 36.25 28.79 -21.25
N ALA A 426 35.59 29.44 -20.29
CA ALA A 426 34.55 30.43 -20.56
C ALA A 426 35.13 31.71 -21.20
N ARG A 427 34.52 32.14 -22.31
CA ARG A 427 34.97 33.29 -23.12
C ARG A 427 34.32 34.62 -22.76
N SER A 428 33.30 34.62 -21.90
CA SER A 428 32.56 35.82 -21.48
C SER A 428 32.48 35.93 -19.96
N ASP A 429 32.33 37.16 -19.45
CA ASP A 429 32.09 37.41 -18.02
C ASP A 429 30.76 36.79 -17.56
N ARG A 430 29.72 36.85 -18.40
CA ARG A 430 28.42 36.20 -18.13
C ARG A 430 28.56 34.68 -17.96
N ALA A 431 29.28 34.01 -18.86
CA ALA A 431 29.52 32.58 -18.71
C ALA A 431 30.32 32.27 -17.43
N ARG A 432 31.35 33.06 -17.11
CA ARG A 432 32.11 32.92 -15.86
C ARG A 432 31.26 33.15 -14.62
N PHE A 433 30.27 34.04 -14.68
CA PHE A 433 29.29 34.24 -13.60
C PHE A 433 28.45 32.98 -13.39
N HIS A 434 27.86 32.42 -14.45
CA HIS A 434 27.05 31.20 -14.34
C HIS A 434 27.85 29.97 -13.88
N TRP A 435 29.11 29.83 -14.29
CA TRP A 435 29.98 28.76 -13.77
C TRP A 435 30.24 28.89 -12.26
N ARG A 436 30.41 30.12 -11.75
CA ARG A 436 30.52 30.38 -10.30
C ARG A 436 29.21 30.11 -9.57
N LEU A 437 28.08 30.48 -10.17
CA LEU A 437 26.76 30.17 -9.63
C LEU A 437 26.50 28.66 -9.58
N ALA A 438 26.92 27.90 -10.60
CA ALA A 438 26.86 26.45 -10.59
C ALA A 438 27.72 25.82 -9.48
N GLN A 439 28.91 26.38 -9.20
CA GLN A 439 29.72 25.95 -8.05
C GLN A 439 29.02 26.20 -6.72
N ALA A 440 28.36 27.35 -6.56
CA ALA A 440 27.60 27.64 -5.35
C ALA A 440 26.44 26.65 -5.16
N ARG A 441 25.67 26.34 -6.22
CA ARG A 441 24.60 25.33 -6.19
C ARG A 441 25.11 23.95 -5.80
N LEU A 442 26.26 23.54 -6.35
CA LEU A 442 26.89 22.27 -6.00
C LEU A 442 27.31 22.22 -4.52
N CYS A 443 27.80 23.32 -3.96
CA CYS A 443 28.11 23.44 -2.53
C CYS A 443 26.85 23.30 -1.65
N ILE A 444 25.71 23.86 -2.08
CA ILE A 444 24.42 23.69 -1.40
C ILE A 444 24.01 22.21 -1.42
N GLN A 445 24.04 21.57 -2.59
CA GLN A 445 23.69 20.15 -2.73
C GLN A 445 24.60 19.23 -1.89
N ALA A 446 25.84 19.63 -1.67
CA ALA A 446 26.80 18.92 -0.83
C ALA A 446 26.68 19.23 0.68
N GLY A 447 25.72 20.06 1.09
CA GLY A 447 25.53 20.50 2.48
C GLY A 447 26.62 21.43 3.02
N LYS A 448 27.45 22.04 2.15
CA LYS A 448 28.51 22.99 2.52
C LYS A 448 28.01 24.43 2.43
N HIS A 449 27.02 24.75 3.27
CA HIS A 449 26.31 26.04 3.26
C HIS A 449 27.19 27.26 3.54
N GLU A 450 28.19 27.18 4.44
CA GLU A 450 29.15 28.29 4.65
C GLU A 450 29.90 28.66 3.36
N LEU A 451 30.37 27.66 2.61
CA LEU A 451 31.10 27.89 1.37
C LEU A 451 30.18 28.44 0.28
N ALA A 452 28.95 27.93 0.19
CA ALA A 452 27.94 28.44 -0.72
C ALA A 452 27.60 29.91 -0.42
N LYS A 453 27.39 30.25 0.86
CA LYS A 453 27.12 31.62 1.32
C LYS A 453 28.22 32.59 0.84
N ILE A 454 29.49 32.28 1.09
CA ILE A 454 30.61 33.16 0.68
C ILE A 454 30.61 33.40 -0.83
N GLN A 455 30.39 32.35 -1.63
CA GLN A 455 30.34 32.47 -3.09
C GLN A 455 29.14 33.30 -3.56
N LEU A 456 27.96 33.06 -2.98
CA LEU A 456 26.73 33.78 -3.31
C LEU A 456 26.80 35.25 -2.89
N GLU A 457 27.43 35.56 -1.75
CA GLU A 457 27.68 36.94 -1.34
C GLU A 457 28.54 37.67 -2.37
N GLN A 458 29.60 37.04 -2.88
CA GLN A 458 30.43 37.66 -3.92
C GLN A 458 29.66 37.90 -5.21
N LEU A 459 28.84 36.92 -5.65
CA LEU A 459 28.00 37.05 -6.84
C LEU A 459 26.95 38.15 -6.69
N ASP A 460 26.33 38.25 -5.52
CA ASP A 460 25.35 39.28 -5.18
C ASP A 460 25.97 40.69 -5.17
N HIS A 461 27.15 40.85 -4.57
CA HIS A 461 27.87 42.13 -4.62
C HIS A 461 28.27 42.53 -6.05
N GLU A 462 28.64 41.55 -6.90
CA GLU A 462 28.96 41.78 -8.31
C GLU A 462 27.73 42.25 -9.11
N LEU A 463 26.58 41.61 -8.90
CA LEU A 463 25.30 42.01 -9.51
C LEU A 463 24.90 43.45 -9.13
N GLN A 464 25.02 43.78 -7.85
CA GLN A 464 24.74 45.13 -7.35
C GLN A 464 25.70 46.17 -7.94
N ARG A 465 27.01 45.91 -7.90
CA ARG A 465 28.03 46.86 -8.36
C ARG A 465 27.91 47.16 -9.84
N MET A 466 27.54 46.16 -10.64
CA MET A 466 27.39 46.28 -12.09
C MET A 466 26.01 46.79 -12.50
N GLY A 467 25.07 46.95 -11.55
CA GLY A 467 23.70 47.36 -11.83
C GLY A 467 22.89 46.35 -12.65
N LEU A 468 23.32 45.07 -12.65
CA LEU A 468 22.72 44.00 -13.45
C LEU A 468 21.31 43.62 -12.98
N GLU A 469 20.92 44.02 -11.77
CA GLU A 469 19.56 43.86 -11.24
C GLU A 469 18.48 44.45 -12.14
N ARG A 470 18.81 45.48 -12.95
CA ARG A 470 17.88 46.10 -13.90
C ARG A 470 17.91 45.46 -15.28
N TRP A 471 18.94 44.68 -15.59
CA TRP A 471 19.19 44.13 -16.93
C TRP A 471 18.92 42.62 -17.01
N GLU A 472 19.23 41.87 -15.95
CA GLU A 472 18.91 40.44 -15.78
C GLU A 472 18.27 40.22 -14.39
N PRO A 473 17.02 40.67 -14.19
CA PRO A 473 16.35 40.61 -12.89
C PRO A 473 16.14 39.17 -12.41
N GLU A 474 15.94 38.21 -13.32
CA GLU A 474 15.75 36.80 -12.97
C GLU A 474 17.01 36.20 -12.35
N LEU A 475 18.19 36.58 -12.86
CA LEU A 475 19.47 36.14 -12.33
C LEU A 475 19.72 36.73 -10.93
N ALA A 476 19.38 38.00 -10.75
CA ALA A 476 19.49 38.66 -9.45
C ALA A 476 18.56 38.06 -8.40
N LEU A 477 17.31 37.76 -8.81
CA LEU A 477 16.34 37.06 -7.97
C LEU A 477 16.88 35.68 -7.55
N GLU A 478 17.36 34.89 -8.51
CA GLU A 478 17.88 33.54 -8.24
C GLU A 478 19.07 33.54 -7.26
N VAL A 479 20.04 34.43 -7.45
CA VAL A 479 21.19 34.55 -6.52
C VAL A 479 20.72 34.96 -5.13
N THR A 480 19.78 35.90 -5.04
CA THR A 480 19.26 36.40 -3.76
C THR A 480 18.45 35.31 -3.02
N GLN A 481 17.62 34.55 -3.73
CA GLN A 481 16.86 33.42 -3.18
C GLN A 481 17.79 32.32 -2.64
N LEU A 482 18.80 31.93 -3.43
CA LEU A 482 19.78 30.94 -3.01
C LEU A 482 20.59 31.41 -1.79
N LEU A 483 20.93 32.70 -1.74
CA LEU A 483 21.65 33.28 -0.60
C LEU A 483 20.79 33.31 0.66
N HIS A 484 19.52 33.72 0.56
CA HIS A 484 18.58 33.73 1.67
C HIS A 484 18.41 32.31 2.25
N ARG A 485 18.16 31.33 1.37
CA ARG A 485 18.05 29.91 1.75
C ARG A 485 19.32 29.36 2.40
N CYS A 486 20.51 29.77 1.92
CA CYS A 486 21.75 29.41 2.59
C CYS A 486 21.82 29.98 4.01
N CYS A 487 21.41 31.24 4.22
CA CYS A 487 21.39 31.85 5.54
C CYS A 487 20.38 31.18 6.50
N ASP A 488 19.28 30.62 5.99
CA ASP A 488 18.32 29.86 6.80
C ASP A 488 18.90 28.55 7.34
N LEU A 489 19.67 27.85 6.51
CA LEU A 489 20.25 26.55 6.84
C LEU A 489 21.51 26.65 7.72
N LEU A 490 21.98 27.87 8.01
CA LEU A 490 23.18 28.11 8.82
C LEU A 490 22.86 28.41 10.29
N PRO A 491 23.81 28.13 11.22
CA PRO A 491 23.68 28.56 12.61
C PRO A 491 23.45 30.08 12.71
N GLN A 492 22.41 30.46 13.45
CA GLN A 492 21.89 31.83 13.48
C GLN A 492 22.74 32.77 14.36
N ASN A 493 23.95 33.07 13.90
CA ASN A 493 24.85 34.09 14.47
C ASN A 493 24.45 35.50 14.01
N HIS A 494 24.89 36.54 14.74
CA HIS A 494 24.54 37.94 14.43
C HIS A 494 24.76 38.30 12.95
N ALA A 495 25.93 37.97 12.40
CA ALA A 495 26.27 38.24 11.00
C ALA A 495 25.40 37.48 9.98
N VAL A 496 24.88 36.30 10.33
CA VAL A 496 23.99 35.52 9.46
C VAL A 496 22.59 36.12 9.49
N ARG A 497 22.10 36.54 10.66
CA ARG A 497 20.79 37.19 10.82
C ARG A 497 20.72 38.52 10.08
N GLU A 498 21.73 39.37 10.27
CA GLU A 498 21.81 40.66 9.58
C GLU A 498 21.80 40.47 8.06
N ARG A 499 22.56 39.49 7.55
CA ARG A 499 22.57 39.20 6.12
C ARG A 499 21.26 38.59 5.62
N LYS A 500 20.61 37.75 6.43
CA LYS A 500 19.28 37.19 6.11
C LYS A 500 18.24 38.30 6.00
N GLU A 501 18.24 39.26 6.93
CA GLU A 501 17.34 40.40 6.91
C GLU A 501 17.57 41.31 5.69
N ASP A 502 18.83 41.60 5.37
CA ASP A 502 19.19 42.38 4.18
C ASP A 502 18.77 41.71 2.87
N THR A 503 19.03 40.41 2.74
CA THR A 503 18.60 39.62 1.57
C THR A 503 17.08 39.51 1.47
N HIS A 504 16.39 39.32 2.59
CA HIS A 504 14.92 39.28 2.64
C HIS A 504 14.31 40.60 2.18
N ARG A 505 14.82 41.74 2.69
CA ARG A 505 14.35 43.08 2.24
C ARG A 505 14.48 43.26 0.73
N ARG A 506 15.56 42.74 0.13
CA ARG A 506 15.80 42.81 -1.31
C ARG A 506 14.89 41.85 -2.09
N LEU A 507 14.63 40.65 -1.58
CA LEU A 507 13.64 39.75 -2.18
C LEU A 507 12.26 40.39 -2.24
N CYS A 508 11.83 41.08 -1.18
CA CYS A 508 10.56 41.82 -1.19
C CYS A 508 10.48 42.90 -2.28
N LEU A 509 11.62 43.39 -2.77
CA LEU A 509 11.68 44.37 -3.86
C LEU A 509 11.68 43.72 -5.25
N PHE A 510 12.20 42.50 -5.36
CA PHE A 510 12.27 41.78 -6.64
C PHE A 510 10.99 41.02 -6.96
N ASP A 511 10.43 40.33 -5.96
CA ASP A 511 9.25 39.49 -6.12
C ASP A 511 8.49 39.41 -4.80
N LEU A 512 7.45 40.22 -4.69
CA LEU A 512 6.63 40.31 -3.48
C LEU A 512 5.71 39.09 -3.33
N GLU A 513 5.41 38.37 -4.43
CA GLU A 513 4.60 37.16 -4.41
C GLU A 513 5.41 35.98 -3.85
N ALA A 514 6.68 35.82 -4.25
CA ALA A 514 7.57 34.77 -3.75
C ALA A 514 7.95 34.91 -2.26
N VAL A 515 7.63 36.03 -1.61
CA VAL A 515 7.89 36.27 -0.18
C VAL A 515 6.62 36.08 0.68
N LEU A 516 5.44 36.00 0.05
CA LEU A 516 4.16 35.82 0.74
C LEU A 516 3.74 34.35 0.93
N GLU A 517 4.37 33.42 0.21
CA GLU A 517 4.27 31.96 0.43
C GLU A 517 5.22 31.49 1.54
#